data_AF-A0A1I7E6L8-F1
#
_entry.id   AF-A0A1I7E6L8-F1
#
_cell.length_a   1.000
_cell.length_b   1.000
_cell.length_c   1.000
_cell.angle_alpha   90.00
_cell.angle_beta   90.00
_cell.angle_gamma   90.00
#
_symmetry.space_group_name_H-M   'P 1'
#
loop_
_entity.id
_entity.type
_entity.pdbx_description
1 polymer ?
#
loop_
_entity_poly.entity_id
_entity_poly.type
_entity_poly.pdbx_seq_one_letter_code
_entity_poly.pdbx_strand_id
1 'polypeptide(L)'
;MKILFNYLAVSILLFSFCTVSFGQGVEQEKISFSIPKNIYFGGEKVWIKSQSLVGDKPSESKIIYAELLNRYNESVAIAKMPLEEGESFNYLELPSNLPSDNYLLRVFTRISPYQNIEDGLKQQFVTVFNKTVPPTVVAERKSEGASQESDQIVLSKQVNEMGTTLGLELPKEMEITGMSIAFSNPFLNIQGMVSSAQAYESIDQRDLVPELYGHVIEAKVEKAAIDTTKLYYLSLHGEKSALFTDRPDADGSMYIDAGGMKNWDFLVAQADGNESLLDFSIVSPSPVTHFKSGFTFPELLISTSDQEFLQELLKGGQIEGYFVNKYDETEVPVVTGFTVDRTYLLDDYTRFETVGTVIKEYVPEIRIRNVQKKKEFRALDEVLDGGFDSNPLMLVDALPVFDSDLLAAFNPANFKRLDVLTRTFFLNEENFPGVMSFSSYKNDFGGFPIPSNGIYLDYAGVQPKIVSAEFLFTPPTESQKIMDWRTVLYWSDVPNSETPTSSMEIKLPNLKGKYQITLKSKTPQGDAMEYVKTFEVK
;
A
#
# COMPACT_ATOMS: atom_id res chain seq x y z
N MET A 1 -59.91 46.96 -13.74
CA MET A 1 -60.13 45.54 -13.41
C MET A 1 -59.48 44.66 -14.50
N LYS A 2 -58.15 44.63 -14.55
CA LYS A 2 -57.34 43.76 -15.44
C LYS A 2 -55.83 43.75 -15.08
N ILE A 3 -55.46 44.25 -13.90
CA ILE A 3 -54.06 44.37 -13.44
C ILE A 3 -53.81 43.59 -12.14
N LEU A 4 -54.85 43.10 -11.45
CA LEU A 4 -54.68 42.28 -10.25
C LEU A 4 -54.57 40.76 -10.51
N PHE A 5 -54.80 40.29 -11.73
CA PHE A 5 -54.81 38.84 -12.03
C PHE A 5 -53.46 38.28 -12.51
N ASN A 6 -52.48 39.13 -12.83
CA ASN A 6 -51.16 38.70 -13.32
C ASN A 6 -50.13 38.44 -12.22
N TYR A 7 -50.39 38.86 -10.97
CA TYR A 7 -49.47 38.59 -9.86
C TYR A 7 -49.80 37.31 -9.09
N LEU A 8 -51.00 36.74 -9.26
CA LEU A 8 -51.38 35.48 -8.61
C LEU A 8 -50.93 34.25 -9.43
N ALA A 9 -50.84 34.37 -10.76
CA ALA A 9 -50.38 33.29 -11.64
C ALA A 9 -48.84 33.12 -11.64
N VAL A 10 -48.09 34.16 -11.31
CA VAL A 10 -46.61 34.09 -11.20
C VAL A 10 -46.16 33.59 -9.82
N SER A 11 -47.00 33.74 -8.78
CA SER A 11 -46.67 33.23 -7.43
C SER A 11 -46.95 31.73 -7.27
N ILE A 12 -47.82 31.14 -8.10
CA ILE A 12 -48.13 29.69 -8.07
C ILE A 12 -47.18 28.87 -8.97
N LEU A 13 -46.45 29.49 -9.90
CA LEU A 13 -45.44 28.80 -10.72
C LEU A 13 -44.05 28.71 -10.04
N LEU A 14 -43.86 29.39 -8.91
CA LEU A 14 -42.61 29.41 -8.14
C LEU A 14 -42.61 28.45 -6.94
N PHE A 15 -43.66 27.64 -6.76
CA PHE A 15 -43.84 26.73 -5.61
C PHE A 15 -43.90 25.24 -5.99
N SER A 16 -43.47 24.85 -7.20
CA SER A 16 -43.57 23.46 -7.67
C SER A 16 -42.29 22.88 -8.29
N PHE A 17 -41.12 23.38 -7.92
CA PHE A 17 -39.81 22.75 -8.14
C PHE A 17 -38.92 22.91 -6.90
N CYS A 18 -39.44 22.53 -5.73
CA CYS A 18 -38.60 22.02 -4.66
C CYS A 18 -38.68 20.50 -4.73
N THR A 19 -37.97 19.91 -5.70
CA THR A 19 -37.46 18.56 -5.48
C THR A 19 -36.54 18.71 -4.28
N VAL A 20 -37.00 18.20 -3.13
CA VAL A 20 -36.13 17.87 -2.02
C VAL A 20 -35.06 16.98 -2.66
N SER A 21 -33.87 17.53 -2.91
CA SER A 21 -32.71 16.68 -3.08
C SER A 21 -32.61 15.98 -1.72
N PHE A 22 -33.05 14.73 -1.68
CA PHE A 22 -32.48 13.80 -0.73
C PHE A 22 -30.99 13.87 -1.03
N GLY A 23 -30.25 14.61 -0.21
CA GLY A 23 -28.81 14.43 -0.19
C GLY A 23 -28.63 12.94 0.03
N GLN A 24 -28.11 12.24 -0.97
CA GLN A 24 -27.56 10.91 -0.74
C GLN A 24 -26.61 11.12 0.43
N GLY A 25 -26.93 10.52 1.58
CA GLY A 25 -26.00 10.53 2.71
C GLY A 25 -24.66 10.08 2.16
N VAL A 26 -23.58 10.79 2.50
CA VAL A 26 -22.24 10.39 2.08
C VAL A 26 -22.07 8.94 2.51
N GLU A 27 -21.96 8.06 1.52
CA GLU A 27 -21.78 6.64 1.73
C GLU A 27 -20.44 6.43 2.45
N GLN A 28 -20.51 5.97 3.71
CA GLN A 28 -19.33 5.86 4.58
C GLN A 28 -18.70 4.48 4.42
N GLU A 29 -17.39 4.46 4.18
CA GLU A 29 -16.61 3.25 4.17
C GLU A 29 -16.35 2.75 5.60
N LYS A 30 -16.75 1.51 5.85
CA LYS A 30 -16.52 0.80 7.10
C LYS A 30 -15.43 -0.22 6.90
N ILE A 31 -14.41 -0.11 7.73
CA ILE A 31 -13.23 -0.97 7.69
C ILE A 31 -13.38 -2.08 8.72
N SER A 32 -12.92 -3.28 8.35
CA SER A 32 -12.67 -4.36 9.29
C SER A 32 -11.37 -5.06 8.90
N PHE A 33 -10.68 -5.63 9.89
CA PHE A 33 -9.50 -6.45 9.63
C PHE A 33 -9.25 -7.46 10.75
N SER A 34 -8.40 -8.44 10.45
CA SER A 34 -7.91 -9.43 11.39
C SER A 34 -6.44 -9.76 11.10
N ILE A 35 -5.75 -10.18 12.16
CA ILE A 35 -4.36 -10.67 12.12
C ILE A 35 -4.30 -11.96 12.95
N PRO A 36 -3.42 -12.92 12.62
CA PRO A 36 -3.35 -14.19 13.31
C PRO A 36 -2.66 -14.13 14.67
N LYS A 37 -1.77 -13.14 14.89
CA LYS A 37 -1.00 -12.93 16.12
C LYS A 37 -0.71 -11.44 16.29
N ASN A 38 -0.22 -11.03 17.46
CA ASN A 38 0.10 -9.61 17.75
C ASN A 38 1.50 -9.45 18.36
N ILE A 39 2.42 -10.38 18.14
CA ILE A 39 3.80 -10.35 18.64
C ILE A 39 4.76 -10.83 17.55
N TYR A 40 5.81 -10.03 17.31
CA TYR A 40 6.70 -10.16 16.18
C TYR A 40 8.13 -9.71 16.51
N PHE A 41 9.09 -10.11 15.67
CA PHE A 41 10.39 -9.47 15.50
C PHE A 41 10.42 -8.62 14.22
N GLY A 42 11.30 -7.62 14.19
CA GLY A 42 11.59 -6.86 12.98
C GLY A 42 12.00 -7.79 11.81
N GLY A 43 11.50 -7.51 10.62
CA GLY A 43 11.64 -8.35 9.42
C GLY A 43 10.53 -9.39 9.22
N GLU A 44 9.65 -9.61 10.21
CA GLU A 44 8.48 -10.48 10.03
C GLU A 44 7.36 -9.79 9.23
N LYS A 45 6.48 -10.62 8.63
CA LYS A 45 5.26 -10.19 7.95
C LYS A 45 4.09 -10.22 8.92
N VAL A 46 3.44 -9.08 9.11
CA VAL A 46 2.13 -8.98 9.77
C VAL A 46 1.08 -9.29 8.71
N TRP A 47 0.63 -10.54 8.67
CA TRP A 47 -0.45 -10.99 7.78
C TRP A 47 -1.79 -10.37 8.17
N ILE A 48 -2.51 -9.83 7.19
CA ILE A 48 -3.73 -9.05 7.37
C ILE A 48 -4.79 -9.50 6.37
N LYS A 49 -5.95 -9.91 6.87
CA LYS A 49 -7.20 -9.93 6.10
C LYS A 49 -7.93 -8.64 6.43
N SER A 50 -8.33 -7.88 5.43
CA SER A 50 -9.07 -6.64 5.62
C SER A 50 -10.22 -6.51 4.63
N GLN A 51 -11.21 -5.70 4.99
CA GLN A 51 -12.39 -5.44 4.19
C GLN A 51 -12.80 -3.97 4.32
N SER A 52 -13.28 -3.38 3.22
CA SER A 52 -13.94 -2.07 3.17
C SER A 52 -15.33 -2.22 2.56
N LEU A 53 -16.36 -1.86 3.32
CA LEU A 53 -17.76 -1.93 2.90
C LEU A 53 -18.45 -0.57 2.98
N VAL A 54 -19.37 -0.33 2.06
CA VAL A 54 -20.34 0.75 2.10
C VAL A 54 -21.72 0.14 2.33
N GLY A 55 -22.25 0.29 3.54
CA GLY A 55 -23.39 -0.52 3.98
C GLY A 55 -23.03 -2.00 3.95
N ASP A 56 -23.73 -2.79 3.14
CA ASP A 56 -23.48 -4.23 2.93
C ASP A 56 -22.83 -4.52 1.56
N LYS A 57 -22.36 -3.48 0.85
CA LYS A 57 -21.72 -3.62 -0.47
C LYS A 57 -20.22 -3.36 -0.38
N PRO A 58 -19.42 -3.98 -1.27
CA PRO A 58 -18.03 -3.58 -1.47
C PRO A 58 -17.85 -2.08 -1.68
N SER A 59 -16.84 -1.49 -1.05
CA SER A 59 -16.39 -0.13 -1.39
C SER A 59 -15.82 -0.08 -2.82
N GLU A 60 -15.91 1.10 -3.45
CA GLU A 60 -15.29 1.36 -4.76
C GLU A 60 -13.77 1.58 -4.68
N SER A 61 -13.24 1.90 -3.50
CA SER A 61 -11.81 2.10 -3.25
C SER A 61 -11.02 0.85 -3.65
N LYS A 62 -9.91 1.06 -4.38
CA LYS A 62 -9.03 -0.01 -4.87
C LYS A 62 -7.85 -0.29 -3.96
N ILE A 63 -7.57 0.56 -2.99
CA ILE A 63 -6.44 0.44 -2.06
C ILE A 63 -6.94 0.51 -0.62
N ILE A 64 -6.40 -0.37 0.21
CA ILE A 64 -6.48 -0.30 1.67
C ILE A 64 -5.06 -0.28 2.24
N TYR A 65 -4.85 0.58 3.21
CA TYR A 65 -3.56 0.79 3.85
C TYR A 65 -3.49 0.01 5.15
N ALA A 66 -2.33 -0.57 5.42
CA ALA A 66 -1.96 -1.04 6.74
C ALA A 66 -0.73 -0.26 7.20
N GLU A 67 -0.84 0.43 8.32
CA GLU A 67 0.18 1.33 8.84
C GLU A 67 0.58 0.93 10.24
N LEU A 68 1.88 1.06 10.54
CA LEU A 68 2.41 0.94 11.89
C LEU A 68 2.73 2.33 12.45
N LEU A 69 2.08 2.69 13.55
CA LEU A 69 2.27 3.96 14.25
C LEU A 69 3.01 3.71 15.58
N ASN A 70 4.05 4.50 15.85
CA ASN A 70 4.77 4.44 17.12
C ASN A 70 4.10 5.29 18.22
N ARG A 71 4.62 5.20 19.45
CA ARG A 71 4.14 5.98 20.60
C ARG A 71 4.29 7.51 20.47
N TYR A 72 5.14 7.97 19.55
CA TYR A 72 5.37 9.38 19.25
C TYR A 72 4.42 9.89 18.16
N ASN A 73 3.43 9.07 17.77
CA ASN A 73 2.46 9.37 16.72
C ASN A 73 3.11 9.54 15.34
N GLU A 74 4.19 8.80 15.09
CA GLU A 74 4.90 8.79 13.81
C GLU A 74 4.61 7.49 13.06
N SER A 75 4.31 7.61 11.77
CA SER A 75 4.19 6.48 10.86
C SER A 75 5.57 5.90 10.60
N VAL A 76 5.80 4.65 11.00
CA VAL A 76 7.11 3.99 10.86
C VAL A 76 7.14 2.89 9.80
N ALA A 77 5.97 2.46 9.33
CA ALA A 77 5.83 1.54 8.22
C ALA A 77 4.42 1.66 7.61
N ILE A 78 4.30 1.46 6.31
CA ILE A 78 3.00 1.43 5.63
C ILE A 78 3.03 0.45 4.45
N ALA A 79 1.96 -0.32 4.31
CA ALA A 79 1.70 -1.20 3.18
C ALA A 79 0.46 -0.71 2.44
N LYS A 80 0.55 -0.70 1.11
CA LYS A 80 -0.54 -0.38 0.18
C LYS A 80 -1.07 -1.70 -0.36
N MET A 81 -2.25 -2.13 0.06
CA MET A 81 -2.79 -3.45 -0.27
C MET A 81 -3.95 -3.31 -1.26
N PRO A 82 -4.01 -4.14 -2.32
CA PRO A 82 -5.08 -4.06 -3.30
C PRO A 82 -6.40 -4.56 -2.68
N LEU A 83 -7.48 -3.81 -2.92
CA LEU A 83 -8.86 -4.20 -2.64
C LEU A 83 -9.52 -4.74 -3.91
N GLU A 84 -10.08 -5.94 -3.82
CA GLU A 84 -10.91 -6.55 -4.86
C GLU A 84 -12.24 -6.97 -4.26
N GLU A 85 -13.34 -6.49 -4.84
CA GLU A 85 -14.69 -6.69 -4.27
C GLU A 85 -14.75 -6.31 -2.78
N GLY A 86 -14.05 -5.23 -2.40
CA GLY A 86 -14.03 -4.71 -1.03
C GLY A 86 -13.17 -5.54 -0.08
N GLU A 87 -12.46 -6.58 -0.53
CA GLU A 87 -11.62 -7.44 0.31
C GLU A 87 -10.14 -7.35 -0.06
N SER A 88 -9.26 -7.54 0.93
CA SER A 88 -7.83 -7.68 0.73
C SER A 88 -7.26 -8.75 1.65
N PHE A 89 -6.29 -9.51 1.15
CA PHE A 89 -5.47 -10.42 1.94
C PHE A 89 -4.01 -10.19 1.56
N ASN A 90 -3.26 -9.54 2.43
CA ASN A 90 -1.86 -9.20 2.20
C ASN A 90 -1.10 -9.09 3.53
N TYR A 91 0.06 -8.42 3.54
CA TYR A 91 0.83 -8.23 4.77
C TYR A 91 1.53 -6.88 4.84
N LEU A 92 1.75 -6.42 6.07
CA LEU A 92 2.72 -5.36 6.36
C LEU A 92 4.06 -6.00 6.74
N GLU A 93 5.12 -5.70 5.98
CA GLU A 93 6.48 -6.14 6.32
C GLU A 93 7.09 -5.18 7.35
N LEU A 94 7.49 -5.72 8.50
CA LEU A 94 8.07 -4.92 9.58
C LEU A 94 9.52 -4.54 9.23
N PRO A 95 9.89 -3.24 9.23
CA PRO A 95 11.27 -2.86 9.05
C PRO A 95 12.19 -3.52 10.09
N SER A 96 13.30 -4.08 9.62
CA SER A 96 14.24 -4.83 10.47
C SER A 96 14.99 -3.95 11.49
N ASN A 97 14.95 -2.63 11.29
CA ASN A 97 15.57 -1.62 12.16
C ASN A 97 14.58 -0.95 13.13
N LEU A 98 13.30 -1.37 13.17
CA LEU A 98 12.35 -0.82 14.14
C LEU A 98 12.84 -1.06 15.56
N PRO A 99 12.86 -0.05 16.45
CA PRO A 99 13.10 -0.25 17.87
C PRO A 99 12.15 -1.26 18.49
N SER A 100 12.58 -1.98 19.53
CA SER A 100 11.65 -2.83 20.27
C SER A 100 10.62 -1.97 20.98
N ASP A 101 9.34 -2.14 20.66
CA ASP A 101 8.26 -1.46 21.36
C ASP A 101 6.90 -2.11 21.05
N ASN A 102 5.85 -1.59 21.70
CA ASN A 102 4.49 -1.74 21.20
C ASN A 102 4.22 -0.68 20.13
N TYR A 103 3.41 -1.06 19.15
CA TYR A 103 3.04 -0.22 18.01
C TYR A 103 1.55 -0.37 17.76
N LEU A 104 0.93 0.66 17.17
CA LEU A 104 -0.47 0.64 16.80
C LEU A 104 -0.57 0.32 15.31
N LEU A 105 -1.09 -0.87 14.98
CA LEU A 105 -1.41 -1.26 13.61
C LEU A 105 -2.75 -0.64 13.23
N ARG A 106 -2.76 0.23 12.23
CA ARG A 106 -3.94 0.96 11.73
C ARG A 106 -4.29 0.49 10.32
N VAL A 107 -5.58 0.28 10.05
CA VAL A 107 -6.09 -0.13 8.74
C VAL A 107 -7.20 0.82 8.30
N PHE A 108 -7.07 1.37 7.10
CA PHE A 108 -7.95 2.39 6.54
C PHE A 108 -7.85 2.44 5.01
N THR A 109 -8.87 2.98 4.33
CA THR A 109 -8.70 3.50 2.96
C THR A 109 -8.36 4.98 3.02
N ARG A 110 -7.95 5.56 1.89
CA ARG A 110 -7.55 6.99 1.84
C ARG A 110 -8.60 7.95 2.40
N ILE A 111 -9.89 7.64 2.26
CA ILE A 111 -10.98 8.55 2.66
C ILE A 111 -11.71 8.12 3.93
N SER A 112 -11.65 6.83 4.30
CA SER A 112 -12.50 6.29 5.37
C SER A 112 -12.32 6.97 6.74
N PRO A 113 -11.11 7.34 7.22
CA PRO A 113 -10.94 7.98 8.51
C PRO A 113 -11.61 9.36 8.60
N TYR A 114 -11.69 10.06 7.47
CA TYR A 114 -12.24 11.41 7.39
C TYR A 114 -13.76 11.42 7.21
N GLN A 115 -14.34 10.32 6.71
CA GLN A 115 -15.78 10.12 6.67
C GLN A 115 -16.34 9.76 8.06
N ASN A 116 -15.65 8.85 8.77
CA ASN A 116 -15.96 8.44 10.12
C ASN A 116 -14.74 7.77 10.76
N ILE A 117 -14.10 8.39 11.74
CA ILE A 117 -12.85 7.85 12.31
C ILE A 117 -13.05 6.53 13.08
N GLU A 118 -14.22 6.28 13.67
CA GLU A 118 -14.47 5.07 14.45
C GLU A 118 -14.64 3.85 13.56
N ASP A 119 -15.38 4.01 12.46
CA ASP A 119 -15.64 2.91 11.52
C ASP A 119 -14.65 2.85 10.36
N GLY A 120 -14.06 3.98 10.00
CA GLY A 120 -13.15 4.12 8.88
C GLY A 120 -11.67 3.96 9.22
N LEU A 121 -11.28 4.01 10.50
CA LEU A 121 -9.92 3.72 10.96
C LEU A 121 -9.99 2.64 12.04
N LYS A 122 -9.75 1.39 11.68
CA LYS A 122 -9.66 0.29 12.65
C LYS A 122 -8.22 0.07 13.05
N GLN A 123 -8.00 -0.28 14.30
CA GLN A 123 -6.63 -0.37 14.83
C GLN A 123 -6.53 -1.32 16.03
N GLN A 124 -5.35 -1.91 16.21
CA GLN A 124 -5.01 -2.73 17.38
C GLN A 124 -3.51 -2.66 17.68
N PHE A 125 -3.12 -2.94 18.92
CA PHE A 125 -1.70 -2.97 19.30
C PHE A 125 -1.02 -4.27 18.86
N VAL A 126 0.24 -4.14 18.44
CA VAL A 126 1.17 -5.25 18.19
C VAL A 126 2.49 -4.98 18.91
N THR A 127 3.16 -6.02 19.38
CA THR A 127 4.50 -5.92 19.98
C THR A 127 5.54 -6.31 18.95
N VAL A 128 6.55 -5.47 18.75
CA VAL A 128 7.66 -5.73 17.84
C VAL A 128 8.95 -5.72 18.63
N PHE A 129 9.76 -6.78 18.51
CA PHE A 129 11.08 -6.88 19.11
C PHE A 129 12.20 -6.67 18.09
N ASN A 130 13.31 -6.12 18.57
CA ASN A 130 14.54 -5.95 17.82
C ASN A 130 15.74 -6.36 18.68
N LYS A 131 16.61 -7.21 18.11
CA LYS A 131 17.80 -7.73 18.79
C LYS A 131 18.84 -6.66 19.10
N THR A 132 18.88 -5.59 18.30
CA THR A 132 19.91 -4.55 18.34
C THR A 132 19.44 -3.28 19.05
N VAL A 133 18.12 -3.06 19.12
CA VAL A 133 17.50 -1.92 19.78
C VAL A 133 16.47 -2.46 20.80
N PRO A 134 16.92 -2.96 21.96
CA PRO A 134 16.04 -3.56 22.96
C PRO A 134 15.16 -2.50 23.64
N PRO A 135 14.03 -2.91 24.25
CA PRO A 135 13.18 -2.00 25.01
C PRO A 135 13.77 -1.79 26.41
N THR A 136 13.07 -1.04 27.25
CA THR A 136 13.46 -0.85 28.65
C THR A 136 13.47 -2.19 29.40
N VAL A 137 14.59 -2.49 30.08
CA VAL A 137 14.76 -3.69 30.90
C VAL A 137 14.52 -3.33 32.37
N VAL A 138 13.60 -4.04 33.01
CA VAL A 138 13.26 -3.92 34.43
C VAL A 138 13.61 -5.19 35.19
N ALA A 139 13.77 -5.09 36.51
CA ALA A 139 14.09 -6.25 37.36
C ALA A 139 12.96 -7.29 37.35
N GLU A 140 11.72 -6.82 37.52
CA GLU A 140 10.50 -7.60 37.41
C GLU A 140 9.45 -6.76 36.68
N ARG A 141 8.76 -7.35 35.72
CA ARG A 141 7.59 -6.73 35.10
C ARG A 141 6.33 -7.28 35.77
N LYS A 142 5.32 -6.42 35.95
CA LYS A 142 3.98 -6.91 36.28
C LYS A 142 3.51 -7.76 35.11
N SER A 143 2.97 -8.93 35.40
CA SER A 143 2.23 -9.67 34.36
C SER A 143 1.07 -8.78 33.96
N GLU A 144 1.09 -8.36 32.70
CA GLU A 144 -0.09 -7.80 32.06
C GLU A 144 -1.19 -8.87 32.16
N GLY A 145 -2.37 -8.45 32.62
CA GLY A 145 -3.43 -9.35 33.05
C GLY A 145 -3.83 -10.26 31.89
N ALA A 146 -3.84 -11.58 32.10
CA ALA A 146 -4.39 -12.48 31.10
C ALA A 146 -5.84 -12.06 30.82
N SER A 147 -6.18 -11.88 29.54
CA SER A 147 -7.57 -11.77 29.07
C SER A 147 -8.39 -12.84 29.79
N GLN A 148 -9.59 -12.49 30.27
CA GLN A 148 -10.43 -13.44 31.00
C GLN A 148 -10.60 -14.70 30.16
N GLU A 149 -10.03 -15.82 30.63
CA GLU A 149 -10.14 -17.07 29.90
C GLU A 149 -11.60 -17.51 29.84
N SER A 150 -12.04 -17.88 28.65
CA SER A 150 -13.38 -18.40 28.44
C SER A 150 -13.45 -19.90 28.69
N ASP A 151 -14.50 -20.33 29.37
CA ASP A 151 -14.85 -21.75 29.51
C ASP A 151 -15.63 -22.29 28.29
N GLN A 152 -15.92 -21.43 27.29
CA GLN A 152 -16.59 -21.84 26.04
C GLN A 152 -15.69 -22.65 25.11
N ILE A 153 -14.36 -22.56 25.29
CA ILE A 153 -13.37 -23.30 24.50
C ILE A 153 -12.81 -24.41 25.39
N VAL A 154 -13.13 -25.66 25.07
CA VAL A 154 -12.68 -26.82 25.84
C VAL A 154 -11.49 -27.48 25.13
N LEU A 155 -10.41 -27.68 25.89
CA LEU A 155 -9.17 -28.28 25.39
C LEU A 155 -9.07 -29.73 25.82
N SER A 156 -8.58 -30.62 24.95
CA SER A 156 -8.25 -32.00 25.34
C SER A 156 -7.17 -32.05 26.43
N LYS A 157 -6.22 -31.11 26.40
CA LYS A 157 -5.15 -30.97 27.41
C LYS A 157 -4.60 -29.55 27.45
N GLN A 158 -4.31 -29.07 28.67
CA GLN A 158 -3.73 -27.74 28.92
C GLN A 158 -2.22 -27.66 28.64
N VAL A 159 -1.47 -28.73 28.96
CA VAL A 159 -0.02 -28.82 28.79
C VAL A 159 0.30 -29.98 27.86
N ASN A 160 0.86 -29.68 26.70
CA ASN A 160 1.04 -30.61 25.59
C ASN A 160 2.52 -30.84 25.30
N GLU A 161 2.83 -32.01 24.73
CA GLU A 161 4.18 -32.32 24.25
C GLU A 161 4.34 -31.83 22.80
N MET A 162 5.56 -31.40 22.45
CA MET A 162 5.90 -31.00 21.08
C MET A 162 5.48 -32.04 20.04
N GLY A 163 4.90 -31.60 18.92
CA GLY A 163 4.54 -32.46 17.79
C GLY A 163 3.26 -33.31 17.97
N THR A 164 2.61 -33.24 19.13
CA THR A 164 1.33 -33.94 19.38
C THR A 164 0.14 -33.19 18.78
N THR A 165 -1.05 -33.79 18.83
CA THR A 165 -2.30 -33.17 18.37
C THR A 165 -3.12 -32.68 19.57
N LEU A 166 -3.58 -31.43 19.51
CA LEU A 166 -4.53 -30.83 20.44
C LEU A 166 -5.95 -30.93 19.87
N GLY A 167 -6.87 -31.48 20.65
CA GLY A 167 -8.30 -31.47 20.33
C GLY A 167 -8.98 -30.26 20.97
N LEU A 168 -9.83 -29.59 20.20
CA LEU A 168 -10.59 -28.41 20.62
C LEU A 168 -12.08 -28.68 20.44
N GLU A 169 -12.88 -28.37 21.45
CA GLU A 169 -14.34 -28.26 21.33
C GLU A 169 -14.74 -26.78 21.39
N LEU A 170 -15.59 -26.39 20.45
CA LEU A 170 -16.04 -25.01 20.23
C LEU A 170 -17.53 -24.87 20.60
N PRO A 171 -18.00 -23.64 20.93
CA PRO A 171 -19.40 -23.41 21.27
C PRO A 171 -20.34 -23.77 20.10
N LYS A 172 -21.33 -24.63 20.35
CA LYS A 172 -22.24 -25.17 19.32
C LYS A 172 -23.42 -24.26 18.97
N GLU A 173 -23.79 -23.35 19.87
CA GLU A 173 -24.98 -22.50 19.74
C GLU A 173 -24.68 -21.10 19.18
N MET A 174 -23.45 -20.85 18.75
CA MET A 174 -22.99 -19.55 18.28
C MET A 174 -22.45 -19.67 16.86
N GLU A 175 -22.67 -18.64 16.05
CA GLU A 175 -22.07 -18.54 14.72
C GLU A 175 -20.62 -18.08 14.88
N ILE A 176 -19.66 -18.94 14.55
CA ILE A 176 -18.24 -18.58 14.58
C ILE A 176 -17.94 -17.71 13.36
N THR A 177 -17.48 -16.49 13.61
CA THR A 177 -17.16 -15.51 12.57
C THR A 177 -15.67 -15.37 12.32
N GLY A 178 -14.83 -15.87 13.22
CA GLY A 178 -13.39 -15.93 13.01
C GLY A 178 -12.67 -16.64 14.15
N MET A 179 -11.52 -17.24 13.86
CA MET A 179 -10.71 -17.94 14.84
C MET A 179 -9.22 -17.87 14.47
N SER A 180 -8.38 -17.69 15.47
CA SER A 180 -6.92 -17.76 15.34
C SER A 180 -6.31 -18.54 16.50
N ILE A 181 -5.23 -19.26 16.22
CA ILE A 181 -4.42 -19.96 17.21
C ILE A 181 -2.97 -19.58 16.94
N ALA A 182 -2.35 -18.85 17.85
CA ALA A 182 -0.98 -18.38 17.68
C ALA A 182 -0.23 -18.20 19.00
N PHE A 183 1.06 -17.93 18.91
CA PHE A 183 1.92 -17.68 20.06
C PHE A 183 1.39 -16.50 20.88
N SER A 184 1.24 -16.71 22.19
CA SER A 184 0.61 -15.73 23.07
C SER A 184 1.52 -14.52 23.29
N ASN A 185 0.93 -13.32 23.38
CA ASN A 185 1.65 -12.10 23.70
C ASN A 185 1.42 -11.69 25.18
N PRO A 186 2.42 -11.90 26.05
CA PRO A 186 2.32 -11.53 27.46
C PRO A 186 2.72 -10.08 27.75
N PHE A 187 3.01 -9.26 26.73
CA PHE A 187 3.48 -7.86 26.85
C PHE A 187 2.43 -6.81 26.50
N LEU A 188 1.20 -7.24 26.16
CA LEU A 188 0.07 -6.37 25.87
C LEU A 188 -1.14 -6.76 26.73
N ASN A 189 -1.65 -5.79 27.49
CA ASN A 189 -2.93 -5.92 28.21
C ASN A 189 -4.13 -5.88 27.27
N ILE A 190 -4.09 -5.01 26.26
CA ILE A 190 -5.19 -4.82 25.31
C ILE A 190 -4.94 -5.75 24.14
N GLN A 191 -5.61 -6.89 24.16
CA GLN A 191 -5.60 -7.86 23.07
C GLN A 191 -6.93 -7.70 22.31
N GLY A 192 -6.96 -6.81 21.32
CA GLY A 192 -8.18 -6.52 20.56
C GLY A 192 -8.17 -5.14 19.90
N MET A 193 -9.28 -4.80 19.26
CA MET A 193 -9.45 -3.51 18.59
C MET A 193 -9.48 -2.35 19.60
N VAL A 194 -8.75 -1.29 19.29
CA VAL A 194 -8.74 -0.04 20.05
C VAL A 194 -9.70 0.94 19.38
N SER A 195 -10.67 1.45 20.15
CA SER A 195 -11.62 2.45 19.65
C SER A 195 -10.92 3.76 19.31
N SER A 196 -11.14 4.26 18.10
CA SER A 196 -10.60 5.54 17.63
C SER A 196 -11.19 6.71 18.42
N ALA A 197 -12.47 6.63 18.78
CA ALA A 197 -13.14 7.62 19.63
C ALA A 197 -12.57 7.64 21.06
N GLN A 198 -11.97 6.55 21.54
CA GLN A 198 -11.25 6.53 22.82
C GLN A 198 -9.82 7.05 22.68
N ALA A 199 -9.15 6.72 21.58
CA ALA A 199 -7.74 7.06 21.36
C ALA A 199 -7.52 8.53 20.97
N TYR A 200 -8.33 9.06 20.04
CA TYR A 200 -8.04 10.32 19.36
C TYR A 200 -8.97 11.46 19.76
N GLU A 201 -8.39 12.65 19.90
CA GLU A 201 -9.11 13.91 20.09
C GLU A 201 -9.56 14.49 18.74
N SER A 202 -8.68 14.43 17.73
CA SER A 202 -8.94 14.97 16.40
C SER A 202 -8.11 14.27 15.34
N ILE A 203 -8.46 14.55 14.08
CA ILE A 203 -7.73 14.19 12.87
C ILE A 203 -7.60 15.45 12.02
N ASP A 204 -6.42 15.69 11.45
CA ASP A 204 -6.21 16.81 10.56
C ASP A 204 -7.12 16.67 9.33
N GLN A 205 -7.72 17.78 8.90
CA GLN A 205 -8.62 17.75 7.75
C GLN A 205 -7.83 17.55 6.46
N ARG A 206 -8.43 16.78 5.54
CA ARG A 206 -7.87 16.50 4.22
C ARG A 206 -8.98 16.44 3.18
N ASP A 207 -8.67 16.83 1.96
CA ASP A 207 -9.59 16.67 0.84
C ASP A 207 -9.82 15.19 0.54
N LEU A 208 -11.08 14.85 0.28
CA LEU A 208 -11.50 13.47 0.05
C LEU A 208 -11.27 13.10 -1.42
N VAL A 209 -10.07 12.61 -1.72
CA VAL A 209 -9.73 12.05 -3.02
C VAL A 209 -9.80 10.52 -2.94
N PRO A 210 -10.85 9.88 -3.48
CA PRO A 210 -10.97 8.42 -3.47
C PRO A 210 -10.00 7.76 -4.46
N GLU A 211 -9.61 6.52 -4.18
CA GLU A 211 -8.69 5.74 -4.99
C GLU A 211 -9.45 4.73 -5.85
N LEU A 212 -10.20 5.23 -6.84
CA LEU A 212 -11.15 4.45 -7.63
C LEU A 212 -10.51 3.54 -8.69
N TYR A 213 -9.29 3.89 -9.13
CA TYR A 213 -8.57 3.16 -10.19
C TYR A 213 -7.23 2.59 -9.71
N GLY A 214 -6.69 3.11 -8.60
CA GLY A 214 -5.50 2.63 -7.94
C GLY A 214 -4.93 3.66 -6.98
N HIS A 215 -3.67 3.49 -6.60
CA HIS A 215 -3.00 4.38 -5.64
C HIS A 215 -2.85 5.79 -6.24
N VAL A 216 -3.28 6.80 -5.50
CA VAL A 216 -3.10 8.21 -5.89
C VAL A 216 -1.88 8.75 -5.15
N ILE A 217 -0.92 9.31 -5.88
CA ILE A 217 0.24 9.96 -5.30
C ILE A 217 -0.10 11.43 -5.11
N GLU A 218 -0.04 11.90 -3.87
CA GLU A 218 -0.22 13.32 -3.56
C GLU A 218 1.14 13.97 -3.41
N ALA A 219 1.30 15.11 -4.08
CA ALA A 219 2.47 15.95 -3.96
C ALA A 219 2.06 17.37 -3.57
N LYS A 220 2.97 18.08 -2.91
CA LYS A 220 2.75 19.44 -2.46
C LYS A 220 3.94 20.31 -2.86
N VAL A 221 3.63 21.50 -3.38
CA VAL A 221 4.59 22.58 -3.59
C VAL A 221 4.33 23.66 -2.54
N GLU A 222 5.32 23.94 -1.69
CA GLU A 222 5.21 24.91 -0.60
C GLU A 222 5.97 26.20 -0.94
N LYS A 223 5.31 27.11 -1.67
CA LYS A 223 5.86 28.43 -2.02
C LYS A 223 4.95 29.57 -1.59
N ALA A 224 5.56 30.74 -1.38
CA ALA A 224 4.83 31.98 -1.12
C ALA A 224 3.87 32.37 -2.27
N ALA A 225 4.21 32.00 -3.50
CA ALA A 225 3.35 32.12 -4.67
C ALA A 225 3.46 30.83 -5.49
N ILE A 226 2.34 30.13 -5.62
CA ILE A 226 2.24 28.91 -6.43
C ILE A 226 2.07 29.29 -7.89
N ASP A 227 2.92 28.74 -8.75
CA ASP A 227 2.75 28.80 -10.20
C ASP A 227 1.92 27.59 -10.65
N THR A 228 0.61 27.81 -10.82
CA THR A 228 -0.34 26.78 -11.25
C THR A 228 -0.20 26.39 -12.72
N THR A 229 0.70 27.03 -13.48
CA THR A 229 0.96 26.69 -14.88
C THR A 229 2.16 25.77 -15.04
N LYS A 230 2.98 25.66 -13.99
CA LYS A 230 4.20 24.87 -14.00
C LYS A 230 3.89 23.37 -13.95
N LEU A 231 4.44 22.65 -14.92
CA LEU A 231 4.26 21.22 -15.07
C LEU A 231 5.30 20.44 -14.25
N TYR A 232 4.83 19.38 -13.58
CA TYR A 232 5.66 18.42 -12.87
C TYR A 232 5.47 17.03 -13.47
N TYR A 233 6.54 16.25 -13.44
CA TYR A 233 6.63 14.89 -13.97
C TYR A 233 6.95 13.94 -12.83
N LEU A 234 6.20 12.85 -12.73
CA LEU A 234 6.48 11.75 -11.81
C LEU A 234 6.65 10.48 -12.64
N SER A 235 7.87 9.94 -12.64
CA SER A 235 8.19 8.66 -13.27
C SER A 235 8.20 7.56 -12.20
N LEU A 236 7.35 6.55 -12.37
CA LEU A 236 7.29 5.37 -11.50
C LEU A 236 8.07 4.23 -12.14
N HIS A 237 8.89 3.54 -11.36
CA HIS A 237 9.82 2.54 -11.87
C HIS A 237 9.76 1.23 -11.09
N GLY A 238 9.61 0.11 -11.80
CA GLY A 238 9.74 -1.26 -11.32
C GLY A 238 10.11 -2.18 -12.50
N GLU A 239 9.44 -3.33 -12.66
CA GLU A 239 9.61 -4.16 -13.87
C GLU A 239 9.29 -3.42 -15.17
N LYS A 240 8.33 -2.48 -15.08
CA LYS A 240 7.98 -1.53 -16.14
C LYS A 240 8.09 -0.11 -15.56
N SER A 241 8.11 0.89 -16.43
CA SER A 241 8.11 2.29 -16.01
C SER A 241 6.95 3.04 -16.65
N ALA A 242 6.41 4.01 -15.93
CA ALA A 242 5.30 4.85 -16.37
C ALA A 242 5.59 6.31 -16.05
N LEU A 243 5.20 7.20 -16.95
CA LEU A 243 5.29 8.64 -16.75
C LEU A 243 3.90 9.22 -16.47
N PHE A 244 3.83 10.06 -15.46
CA PHE A 244 2.67 10.85 -15.12
C PHE A 244 3.03 12.32 -15.04
N THR A 245 2.05 13.18 -15.25
CA THR A 245 2.22 14.63 -15.20
C THR A 245 1.04 15.31 -14.54
N ASP A 246 1.31 16.37 -13.78
CA ASP A 246 0.29 17.20 -13.16
C ASP A 246 0.78 18.64 -12.94
N ARG A 247 -0.16 19.56 -12.66
CA ARG A 247 0.11 20.94 -12.28
C ARG A 247 -0.43 21.22 -10.89
N PRO A 248 0.24 22.06 -10.08
CA PRO A 248 -0.25 22.36 -8.75
C PRO A 248 -1.51 23.21 -8.80
N ASP A 249 -2.47 22.84 -7.96
CA ASP A 249 -3.63 23.66 -7.63
C ASP A 249 -3.23 24.97 -6.97
N ALA A 250 -4.18 25.90 -6.79
CA ALA A 250 -3.93 27.19 -6.17
C ALA A 250 -3.36 27.10 -4.73
N ASP A 251 -3.60 25.99 -4.05
CA ASP A 251 -3.07 25.69 -2.72
C ASP A 251 -1.73 24.94 -2.76
N GLY A 252 -1.22 24.58 -3.95
CA GLY A 252 0.02 23.84 -4.17
C GLY A 252 -0.12 22.32 -4.25
N SER A 253 -1.33 21.77 -4.15
CA SER A 253 -1.57 20.30 -4.20
C SER A 253 -1.53 19.76 -5.63
N MET A 254 -1.08 18.52 -5.79
CA MET A 254 -1.14 17.73 -7.03
C MET A 254 -1.56 16.31 -6.70
N TYR A 255 -2.38 15.71 -7.57
CA TYR A 255 -2.95 14.38 -7.36
C TYR A 255 -2.77 13.52 -8.60
N ILE A 256 -1.83 12.58 -8.50
CA ILE A 256 -1.45 11.73 -9.63
C ILE A 256 -2.04 10.34 -9.43
N ASP A 257 -3.04 10.00 -10.24
CA ASP A 257 -3.61 8.65 -10.26
C ASP A 257 -2.65 7.69 -10.95
N ALA A 258 -2.02 6.83 -10.14
CA ALA A 258 -1.09 5.82 -10.61
C ALA A 258 -1.79 4.50 -10.97
N GLY A 259 -3.13 4.43 -11.04
CA GLY A 259 -3.88 3.18 -11.20
C GLY A 259 -3.58 2.37 -12.46
N GLY A 260 -2.97 2.99 -13.49
CA GLY A 260 -2.41 2.28 -14.64
C GLY A 260 -1.19 1.40 -14.32
N MET A 261 -0.64 1.51 -13.11
CA MET A 261 0.50 0.76 -12.60
C MET A 261 0.20 0.28 -11.18
N LYS A 262 0.46 -0.99 -10.89
CA LYS A 262 0.23 -1.54 -9.54
C LYS A 262 1.53 -1.56 -8.72
N ASN A 263 2.54 -2.25 -9.24
CA ASN A 263 3.79 -2.50 -8.55
C ASN A 263 4.89 -1.62 -9.14
N TRP A 264 5.54 -0.83 -8.30
CA TRP A 264 6.78 -0.11 -8.61
C TRP A 264 7.63 -0.03 -7.34
N ASP A 265 8.93 0.15 -7.51
CA ASP A 265 9.91 0.14 -6.43
C ASP A 265 10.25 1.56 -5.95
N PHE A 266 10.40 2.48 -6.90
CA PHE A 266 10.79 3.86 -6.61
C PHE A 266 10.12 4.86 -7.56
N LEU A 267 10.24 6.14 -7.18
CA LEU A 267 9.69 7.27 -7.90
C LEU A 267 10.79 8.29 -8.20
N VAL A 268 10.74 8.91 -9.37
CA VAL A 268 11.55 10.08 -9.72
C VAL A 268 10.62 11.25 -10.04
N ALA A 269 10.73 12.33 -9.27
CA ALA A 269 10.01 13.58 -9.52
C ALA A 269 10.92 14.59 -10.24
N GLN A 270 10.36 15.30 -11.22
CA GLN A 270 11.03 16.37 -11.97
C GLN A 270 10.08 17.55 -12.19
N ALA A 271 10.62 18.77 -12.13
CA ALA A 271 9.93 19.93 -12.68
C ALA A 271 10.29 20.07 -14.17
N ASP A 272 9.37 20.66 -14.95
CA ASP A 272 9.65 21.00 -16.35
C ASP A 272 10.92 21.85 -16.49
N GLY A 273 11.64 21.62 -17.59
CA GLY A 273 12.94 22.25 -17.84
C GLY A 273 14.06 21.87 -16.87
N ASN A 274 13.89 20.81 -16.06
CA ASN A 274 14.80 20.46 -14.96
C ASN A 274 14.97 21.60 -13.95
N GLU A 275 13.91 22.34 -13.65
CA GLU A 275 13.95 23.37 -12.61
C GLU A 275 14.07 22.80 -11.20
N SER A 276 14.40 23.67 -10.23
CA SER A 276 14.56 23.30 -8.82
C SER A 276 13.26 22.74 -8.20
N LEU A 277 13.41 21.68 -7.39
CA LEU A 277 12.37 21.02 -6.59
C LEU A 277 12.53 21.23 -5.08
N LEU A 278 13.23 22.27 -4.62
CA LEU A 278 13.46 22.51 -3.18
C LEU A 278 12.19 22.64 -2.34
N ASP A 279 11.11 23.12 -2.95
CA ASP A 279 9.82 23.34 -2.28
C ASP A 279 8.81 22.22 -2.57
N PHE A 280 9.24 21.11 -3.20
CA PHE A 280 8.38 19.99 -3.57
C PHE A 280 8.51 18.86 -2.55
N SER A 281 7.39 18.25 -2.18
CA SER A 281 7.34 17.07 -1.32
C SER A 281 6.25 16.08 -1.76
N ILE A 282 6.44 14.80 -1.43
CA ILE A 282 5.38 13.79 -1.52
C ILE A 282 4.66 13.72 -0.18
N VAL A 283 3.33 13.79 -0.21
CA VAL A 283 2.49 13.75 0.99
C VAL A 283 2.17 12.30 1.34
N SER A 284 2.40 11.92 2.59
CA SER A 284 2.03 10.58 3.08
C SER A 284 0.51 10.36 3.00
N PRO A 285 0.03 9.17 2.60
CA PRO A 285 -1.39 8.84 2.65
C PRO A 285 -1.89 8.58 4.09
N SER A 286 -0.98 8.47 5.07
CA SER A 286 -1.33 8.25 6.48
C SER A 286 -2.19 9.36 7.07
N PRO A 287 -3.23 9.03 7.86
CA PRO A 287 -3.98 10.02 8.60
C PRO A 287 -3.14 10.60 9.75
N VAL A 288 -3.15 11.93 9.87
CA VAL A 288 -2.53 12.65 10.99
C VAL A 288 -3.57 12.81 12.09
N THR A 289 -3.43 11.99 13.13
CA THR A 289 -4.35 11.92 14.27
C THR A 289 -3.71 12.51 15.52
N HIS A 290 -4.48 13.09 16.42
CA HIS A 290 -3.98 13.62 17.70
C HIS A 290 -4.55 12.82 18.86
N PHE A 291 -3.70 12.21 19.68
CA PHE A 291 -4.13 11.44 20.85
C PHE A 291 -4.79 12.33 21.90
N LYS A 292 -5.81 11.79 22.60
CA LYS A 292 -6.36 12.45 23.79
C LYS A 292 -5.31 12.48 24.89
N SER A 293 -5.31 13.55 25.68
CA SER A 293 -4.42 13.69 26.86
C SER A 293 -4.50 12.53 27.88
N GLY A 294 -5.64 11.83 27.96
CA GLY A 294 -5.83 10.67 28.83
C GLY A 294 -5.53 9.32 28.18
N PHE A 295 -5.21 9.27 26.88
CA PHE A 295 -4.86 8.03 26.20
C PHE A 295 -3.47 7.58 26.63
N THR A 296 -3.36 6.33 27.10
CA THR A 296 -2.08 5.76 27.52
C THR A 296 -1.61 4.77 26.47
N PHE A 297 -0.50 5.09 25.82
CA PHE A 297 0.17 4.15 24.91
C PHE A 297 0.93 3.11 25.76
N PRO A 298 0.68 1.80 25.59
CA PRO A 298 1.27 0.77 26.43
C PRO A 298 2.77 0.66 26.16
N GLU A 299 3.60 0.84 27.19
CA GLU A 299 5.05 0.72 27.02
C GLU A 299 5.52 -0.73 26.99
N LEU A 300 6.46 -1.06 26.11
CA LEU A 300 7.12 -2.37 26.16
C LEU A 300 8.20 -2.40 27.24
N LEU A 301 7.99 -3.26 28.24
CA LEU A 301 8.97 -3.57 29.29
C LEU A 301 9.33 -5.06 29.24
N ILE A 302 10.62 -5.36 29.39
CA ILE A 302 11.11 -6.75 29.51
C ILE A 302 11.88 -6.95 30.80
N SER A 303 11.97 -8.20 31.23
CA SER A 303 12.73 -8.62 32.41
C SER A 303 13.62 -9.83 32.08
N THR A 304 14.55 -10.18 32.96
CA THR A 304 15.43 -11.35 32.75
C THR A 304 14.66 -12.67 32.69
N SER A 305 13.46 -12.75 33.30
CA SER A 305 12.61 -13.94 33.20
C SER A 305 11.98 -14.14 31.82
N ASP A 306 11.96 -13.11 30.96
CA ASP A 306 11.40 -13.21 29.61
C ASP A 306 12.39 -13.83 28.60
N GLN A 307 13.64 -14.08 29.01
CA GLN A 307 14.70 -14.51 28.11
C GLN A 307 14.36 -15.81 27.37
N GLU A 308 13.88 -16.84 28.06
CA GLU A 308 13.52 -18.12 27.42
C GLU A 308 12.39 -17.94 26.40
N PHE A 309 11.36 -17.17 26.76
CA PHE A 309 10.25 -16.84 25.87
C PHE A 309 10.72 -16.13 24.60
N LEU A 310 11.56 -15.09 24.76
CA LEU A 310 12.05 -14.30 23.63
C LEU A 310 12.99 -15.11 22.73
N GLN A 311 13.74 -16.05 23.29
CA GLN A 311 14.58 -16.97 22.50
C GLN A 311 13.74 -17.93 21.65
N GLU A 312 12.66 -18.49 22.19
CA GLU A 312 11.73 -19.33 21.43
C GLU A 312 11.02 -18.50 20.35
N LEU A 313 10.42 -17.36 20.73
CA LEU A 313 9.76 -16.46 19.77
C LEU A 313 10.71 -16.09 18.62
N LEU A 314 11.98 -15.80 18.92
CA LEU A 314 12.95 -15.46 17.91
C LEU A 314 13.21 -16.60 16.91
N LYS A 315 13.27 -17.86 17.39
CA LYS A 315 13.43 -19.02 16.51
C LYS A 315 12.23 -19.13 15.55
N GLY A 316 11.02 -18.94 16.07
CA GLY A 316 9.79 -19.00 15.27
C GLY A 316 9.71 -17.90 14.22
N GLY A 317 9.97 -16.65 14.62
CA GLY A 317 9.91 -15.48 13.74
C GLY A 317 10.91 -15.53 12.58
N GLN A 318 12.10 -16.11 12.79
CA GLN A 318 13.07 -16.28 11.71
C GLN A 318 12.62 -17.26 10.62
N ILE A 319 11.71 -18.19 10.94
CA ILE A 319 11.27 -19.23 10.00
C ILE A 319 10.04 -18.78 9.22
N GLU A 320 9.18 -17.95 9.83
CA GLU A 320 8.03 -17.36 9.14
C GLU A 320 8.41 -16.51 7.93
N GLY A 321 9.58 -15.85 7.96
CA GLY A 321 10.12 -15.10 6.82
C GLY A 321 10.45 -15.96 5.59
N TYR A 322 10.57 -17.28 5.73
CA TYR A 322 10.89 -18.20 4.63
C TYR A 322 9.67 -18.89 4.00
N PHE A 323 8.46 -18.59 4.45
CA PHE A 323 7.26 -19.11 3.78
C PHE A 323 7.17 -18.54 2.34
N VAL A 324 7.08 -19.44 1.37
CA VAL A 324 7.02 -19.09 -0.05
C VAL A 324 5.61 -18.65 -0.39
N ASN A 325 5.47 -17.37 -0.77
CA ASN A 325 4.24 -16.82 -1.30
C ASN A 325 4.34 -16.78 -2.83
N LYS A 326 3.24 -17.05 -3.52
CA LYS A 326 3.09 -16.71 -4.94
C LYS A 326 2.24 -15.46 -5.07
N TYR A 327 2.72 -14.56 -5.89
CA TYR A 327 2.07 -13.32 -6.23
C TYR A 327 1.36 -13.48 -7.58
N ASP A 328 0.34 -12.67 -7.80
CA ASP A 328 -0.23 -12.53 -9.13
C ASP A 328 0.83 -11.91 -10.06
N GLU A 329 1.32 -12.70 -11.02
CA GLU A 329 2.27 -12.27 -12.05
C GLU A 329 1.56 -11.66 -13.28
N THR A 330 0.25 -11.44 -13.22
CA THR A 330 -0.49 -10.87 -14.36
C THR A 330 0.11 -9.52 -14.73
N GLU A 331 0.87 -9.50 -15.82
CA GLU A 331 1.38 -8.27 -16.40
C GLU A 331 0.20 -7.41 -16.85
N VAL A 332 -0.19 -6.45 -16.02
CA VAL A 332 -1.02 -5.36 -16.51
C VAL A 332 -0.17 -4.62 -17.55
N PRO A 333 -0.62 -4.48 -18.80
CA PRO A 333 0.09 -3.63 -19.75
C PRO A 333 0.13 -2.24 -19.12
N VAL A 334 1.35 -1.73 -18.86
CA VAL A 334 1.51 -0.31 -18.56
C VAL A 334 1.10 0.40 -19.84
N VAL A 335 -0.13 0.89 -19.87
CA VAL A 335 -0.59 1.77 -20.92
C VAL A 335 0.13 3.07 -20.66
N THR A 336 1.33 3.25 -21.21
CA THR A 336 2.03 4.54 -21.23
C THR A 336 1.28 5.59 -22.08
N GLY A 337 0.00 5.36 -22.38
CA GLY A 337 -0.91 6.30 -23.00
C GLY A 337 -0.82 6.40 -24.53
N PHE A 338 0.21 5.87 -25.19
CA PHE A 338 0.33 6.01 -26.66
C PHE A 338 0.52 4.71 -27.43
N THR A 339 -0.23 4.59 -28.52
CA THR A 339 0.06 3.68 -29.62
C THR A 339 1.21 4.27 -30.43
N VAL A 340 2.35 3.58 -30.42
CA VAL A 340 3.55 3.93 -31.19
C VAL A 340 3.27 3.89 -32.69
N ASP A 341 3.88 4.79 -33.46
CA ASP A 341 3.82 4.74 -34.93
C ASP A 341 4.96 3.88 -35.49
N ARG A 342 6.14 3.95 -34.87
CA ARG A 342 7.33 3.19 -35.25
C ARG A 342 8.07 2.66 -34.02
N THR A 343 8.60 1.45 -34.14
CA THR A 343 9.45 0.81 -33.13
C THR A 343 10.74 0.34 -33.79
N TYR A 344 11.87 0.72 -33.20
CA TYR A 344 13.21 0.34 -33.61
C TYR A 344 13.85 -0.53 -32.54
N LEU A 345 13.99 -1.84 -32.80
CA LEU A 345 14.82 -2.71 -31.96
C LEU A 345 16.28 -2.44 -32.30
N LEU A 346 17.03 -1.87 -31.36
CA LEU A 346 18.36 -1.34 -31.67
C LEU A 346 19.39 -2.46 -31.92
N ASP A 347 19.08 -3.71 -31.55
CA ASP A 347 19.90 -4.90 -31.88
C ASP A 347 19.83 -5.31 -33.35
N ASP A 348 18.80 -4.85 -34.09
CA ASP A 348 18.65 -5.16 -35.51
C ASP A 348 19.57 -4.30 -36.40
N TYR A 349 20.26 -3.31 -35.80
CA TYR A 349 21.08 -2.33 -36.51
C TYR A 349 22.54 -2.36 -36.04
N THR A 350 23.44 -1.82 -36.86
CA THR A 350 24.84 -1.65 -36.43
C THR A 350 24.90 -0.62 -35.31
N ARG A 351 25.49 -1.00 -34.17
CA ARG A 351 25.61 -0.10 -33.02
C ARG A 351 26.60 1.02 -33.31
N PHE A 352 26.14 2.26 -33.17
CA PHE A 352 27.00 3.45 -33.20
C PHE A 352 27.35 3.92 -31.79
N GLU A 353 28.39 4.74 -31.68
CA GLU A 353 28.88 5.26 -30.40
C GLU A 353 27.93 6.28 -29.76
N THR A 354 27.05 6.93 -30.54
CA THR A 354 26.14 7.96 -30.02
C THR A 354 24.72 7.80 -30.53
N VAL A 355 23.74 8.14 -29.69
CA VAL A 355 22.32 8.21 -30.04
C VAL A 355 22.11 9.12 -31.25
N GLY A 356 22.78 10.28 -31.31
CA GLY A 356 22.64 11.19 -32.45
C GLY A 356 23.01 10.55 -33.78
N THR A 357 24.02 9.67 -33.81
CA THR A 357 24.37 8.93 -35.03
C THR A 357 23.31 7.87 -35.35
N VAL A 358 22.82 7.12 -34.36
CA VAL A 358 21.74 6.14 -34.55
C VAL A 358 20.51 6.78 -35.17
N ILE A 359 20.04 7.89 -34.60
CA ILE A 359 18.87 8.62 -35.11
C ILE A 359 19.09 9.08 -36.55
N LYS A 360 20.25 9.68 -36.83
CA LYS A 360 20.56 10.21 -38.17
C LYS A 360 20.60 9.13 -39.26
N GLU A 361 21.13 7.96 -38.95
CA GLU A 361 21.34 6.90 -39.94
C GLU A 361 20.12 5.97 -40.10
N TYR A 362 19.35 5.73 -39.03
CA TYR A 362 18.31 4.69 -39.02
C TYR A 362 16.88 5.17 -38.73
N VAL A 363 16.68 6.41 -38.25
CA VAL A 363 15.36 6.89 -37.79
C VAL A 363 14.91 8.09 -38.65
N PRO A 364 14.37 7.86 -39.86
CA PRO A 364 14.00 8.93 -40.79
C PRO A 364 12.90 9.87 -40.28
N GLU A 365 12.09 9.41 -39.32
CA GLU A 365 11.00 10.17 -38.69
C GLU A 365 11.50 11.29 -37.78
N ILE A 366 12.77 11.26 -37.36
CA ILE A 366 13.35 12.29 -36.50
C ILE A 366 14.52 12.95 -37.20
N ARG A 367 14.41 14.26 -37.41
CA ARG A 367 15.51 15.08 -37.94
C ARG A 367 16.33 15.67 -36.80
N ILE A 368 17.65 15.65 -36.94
CA ILE A 368 18.55 16.37 -36.04
C ILE A 368 18.88 17.74 -36.63
N ARG A 369 18.69 18.80 -35.85
CA ARG A 369 19.03 20.18 -36.19
C ARG A 369 19.97 20.76 -35.15
N ASN A 370 20.81 21.70 -35.57
CA ASN A 370 21.59 22.53 -34.64
C ASN A 370 20.91 23.89 -34.57
N VAL A 371 20.38 24.23 -33.40
CA VAL A 371 19.70 25.50 -33.12
C VAL A 371 20.41 26.16 -31.93
N GLN A 372 20.88 27.39 -32.10
CA GLN A 372 21.63 28.12 -31.07
C GLN A 372 22.79 27.33 -30.42
N LYS A 373 23.52 26.54 -31.22
CA LYS A 373 24.61 25.63 -30.80
C LYS A 373 24.19 24.42 -29.96
N LYS A 374 22.90 24.18 -29.79
CA LYS A 374 22.36 22.96 -29.21
C LYS A 374 21.80 22.05 -30.29
N LYS A 375 21.94 20.74 -30.12
CA LYS A 375 21.24 19.75 -30.93
C LYS A 375 19.79 19.71 -30.51
N GLU A 376 18.90 19.70 -31.48
CA GLU A 376 17.47 19.49 -31.27
C GLU A 376 16.99 18.38 -32.20
N PHE A 377 16.08 17.57 -31.69
CA PHE A 377 15.37 16.55 -32.44
C PHE A 377 14.04 17.13 -32.92
N ARG A 378 13.68 16.89 -34.18
CA ARG A 378 12.42 17.36 -34.78
C ARG A 378 11.68 16.16 -35.34
N ALA A 379 10.61 15.74 -34.68
CA ALA A 379 9.75 14.70 -35.22
C ALA A 379 9.00 15.21 -36.45
N LEU A 380 8.76 14.32 -37.41
CA LEU A 380 7.80 14.58 -38.48
C LEU A 380 6.37 14.62 -37.90
N ASP A 381 5.51 15.40 -38.55
CA ASP A 381 4.08 15.37 -38.31
C ASP A 381 3.41 14.68 -39.50
N GLU A 382 3.16 13.38 -39.38
CA GLU A 382 2.54 12.58 -40.44
C GLU A 382 1.09 13.01 -40.72
N VAL A 383 0.41 13.62 -39.75
CA VAL A 383 -0.99 14.05 -39.90
C VAL A 383 -1.08 15.33 -40.72
N LEU A 384 -0.17 16.28 -40.48
CA LEU A 384 -0.13 17.57 -41.18
C LEU A 384 0.84 17.62 -42.36
N ASP A 385 1.42 16.49 -42.75
CA ASP A 385 2.43 16.35 -43.82
C ASP A 385 3.57 17.38 -43.68
N GLY A 386 4.11 17.46 -42.46
CA GLY A 386 5.06 18.48 -42.04
C GLY A 386 6.10 17.96 -41.06
N GLY A 387 6.67 18.88 -40.27
CA GLY A 387 7.53 18.52 -39.17
C GLY A 387 7.39 19.53 -38.04
N PHE A 388 7.50 19.06 -36.81
CA PHE A 388 7.46 19.91 -35.65
C PHE A 388 8.68 20.83 -35.57
N ASP A 389 8.54 21.90 -34.81
CA ASP A 389 9.50 22.99 -34.67
C ASP A 389 10.16 23.06 -33.28
N SER A 390 9.94 22.05 -32.44
CA SER A 390 10.44 21.89 -31.07
C SER A 390 10.86 20.42 -30.83
N ASN A 391 11.56 20.16 -29.71
CA ASN A 391 11.89 18.78 -29.33
C ASN A 391 10.61 17.98 -29.05
N PRO A 392 10.51 16.71 -29.48
CA PRO A 392 9.44 15.83 -29.01
C PRO A 392 9.59 15.58 -27.51
N LEU A 393 8.60 14.94 -26.88
CA LEU A 393 8.79 14.37 -25.55
C LEU A 393 9.88 13.29 -25.63
N MET A 394 11.06 13.58 -25.07
CA MET A 394 12.19 12.66 -25.05
C MET A 394 12.18 11.89 -23.73
N LEU A 395 12.16 10.56 -23.80
CA LEU A 395 12.11 9.68 -22.64
C LEU A 395 13.23 8.65 -22.67
N VAL A 396 13.74 8.31 -21.49
CA VAL A 396 14.57 7.11 -21.26
C VAL A 396 13.94 6.32 -20.12
N ASP A 397 13.39 5.15 -20.39
CA ASP A 397 12.62 4.33 -19.43
C ASP A 397 11.52 5.13 -18.71
N ALA A 398 10.75 5.94 -19.47
CA ALA A 398 9.72 6.85 -18.96
C ALA A 398 10.24 8.03 -18.10
N LEU A 399 11.56 8.26 -18.02
CA LEU A 399 12.16 9.46 -17.45
C LEU A 399 12.23 10.59 -18.50
N PRO A 400 11.62 11.77 -18.26
CA PRO A 400 11.77 12.93 -19.13
C PRO A 400 13.20 13.42 -19.23
N VAL A 401 13.65 13.61 -20.46
CA VAL A 401 14.98 14.16 -20.78
C VAL A 401 14.82 15.56 -21.37
N PHE A 402 15.35 16.56 -20.68
CA PHE A 402 15.29 17.96 -21.11
C PHE A 402 16.56 18.42 -21.85
N ASP A 403 17.69 17.73 -21.66
CA ASP A 403 18.95 18.04 -22.32
C ASP A 403 19.15 17.17 -23.57
N SER A 404 18.79 17.73 -24.72
CA SER A 404 18.92 17.07 -26.01
C SER A 404 20.38 16.89 -26.46
N ASP A 405 21.32 17.73 -26.02
CA ASP A 405 22.74 17.57 -26.34
C ASP A 405 23.31 16.35 -25.60
N LEU A 406 22.97 16.23 -24.31
CA LEU A 406 23.33 15.07 -23.50
C LEU A 406 22.77 13.79 -24.10
N LEU A 407 21.49 13.77 -24.46
CA LEU A 407 20.88 12.60 -25.11
C LEU A 407 21.56 12.27 -26.43
N ALA A 408 21.79 13.26 -27.28
CA ALA A 408 22.42 13.04 -28.59
C ALA A 408 23.86 12.53 -28.50
N ALA A 409 24.59 12.87 -27.43
CA ALA A 409 25.96 12.42 -27.19
C ALA A 409 26.05 11.08 -26.43
N PHE A 410 24.95 10.61 -25.84
CA PHE A 410 24.92 9.41 -25.02
C PHE A 410 25.20 8.14 -25.84
N ASN A 411 25.86 7.16 -25.22
CA ASN A 411 26.17 5.87 -25.84
C ASN A 411 24.96 4.91 -25.76
N PRO A 412 24.36 4.49 -26.88
CA PRO A 412 23.13 3.71 -26.90
C PRO A 412 23.33 2.21 -26.65
N ALA A 413 24.52 1.75 -26.24
CA ALA A 413 24.83 0.32 -26.06
C ALA A 413 23.86 -0.40 -25.09
N ASN A 414 23.37 0.29 -24.06
CA ASN A 414 22.43 -0.28 -23.09
C ASN A 414 20.96 -0.01 -23.44
N PHE A 415 20.69 0.64 -24.57
CA PHE A 415 19.32 0.83 -25.06
C PHE A 415 18.93 -0.36 -25.94
N LYS A 416 17.80 -0.97 -25.59
CA LYS A 416 17.20 -2.11 -26.30
C LYS A 416 16.36 -1.64 -27.46
N ARG A 417 15.55 -0.61 -27.26
CA ARG A 417 14.52 -0.18 -28.21
C ARG A 417 14.33 1.33 -28.19
N LEU A 418 13.91 1.87 -29.32
CA LEU A 418 13.41 3.22 -29.48
C LEU A 418 12.01 3.18 -30.10
N ASP A 419 11.05 3.80 -29.42
CA ASP A 419 9.69 4.00 -29.91
C ASP A 419 9.50 5.47 -30.32
N VAL A 420 8.88 5.69 -31.48
CA VAL A 420 8.66 7.02 -32.07
C VAL A 420 7.18 7.23 -32.38
N LEU A 421 6.70 8.42 -32.07
CA LEU A 421 5.36 8.91 -32.40
C LEU A 421 5.48 10.21 -33.21
N THR A 422 4.89 10.23 -34.40
CA THR A 422 5.00 11.33 -35.38
C THR A 422 3.70 12.11 -35.52
N ARG A 423 3.03 12.32 -34.39
CA ARG A 423 1.81 13.13 -34.27
C ARG A 423 1.80 13.82 -32.91
N THR A 424 0.94 14.82 -32.75
CA THR A 424 0.74 15.46 -31.45
C THR A 424 0.32 14.40 -30.44
N PHE A 425 1.08 14.29 -29.36
CA PHE A 425 0.82 13.39 -28.26
C PHE A 425 0.13 14.15 -27.13
N PHE A 426 -0.98 13.60 -26.66
CA PHE A 426 -1.72 14.15 -25.55
C PHE A 426 -1.42 13.29 -24.31
N LEU A 427 -0.80 13.90 -23.30
CA LEU A 427 -0.58 13.29 -21.99
C LEU A 427 -1.28 14.16 -20.95
N ASN A 428 -2.40 13.67 -20.43
CA ASN A 428 -3.34 14.46 -19.62
C ASN A 428 -3.76 15.74 -20.35
N GLU A 429 -3.43 16.91 -19.80
CA GLU A 429 -3.73 18.22 -20.40
C GLU A 429 -2.59 18.75 -21.29
N GLU A 430 -1.49 18.01 -21.41
CA GLU A 430 -0.29 18.44 -22.12
C GLU A 430 -0.24 17.92 -23.55
N ASN A 431 0.26 18.79 -24.44
CA ASN A 431 0.44 18.49 -25.86
C ASN A 431 1.93 18.47 -26.18
N PHE A 432 2.43 17.33 -26.64
CA PHE A 432 3.81 17.18 -27.07
C PHE A 432 3.92 17.01 -28.58
N PRO A 433 4.92 17.63 -29.23
CA PRO A 433 5.15 17.56 -30.67
C PRO A 433 5.85 16.25 -31.06
N GLY A 434 5.13 15.14 -30.87
CA GLY A 434 5.68 13.79 -31.02
C GLY A 434 6.35 13.26 -29.76
N VAL A 435 6.79 12.00 -29.84
CA VAL A 435 7.47 11.29 -28.74
C VAL A 435 8.68 10.54 -29.29
N MET A 436 9.77 10.57 -28.53
CA MET A 436 10.95 9.73 -28.70
C MET A 436 11.22 9.02 -27.37
N SER A 437 10.91 7.73 -27.29
CA SER A 437 11.03 6.96 -26.04
C SER A 437 12.03 5.83 -26.17
N PHE A 438 13.14 5.91 -25.45
CA PHE A 438 14.11 4.82 -25.34
C PHE A 438 13.74 3.88 -24.20
N SER A 439 13.85 2.58 -24.45
CA SER A 439 13.80 1.55 -23.41
C SER A 439 15.16 0.86 -23.26
N SER A 440 15.69 0.79 -22.05
CA SER A 440 16.89 0.02 -21.74
C SER A 440 16.58 -1.47 -21.60
N TYR A 441 17.62 -2.31 -21.53
CA TYR A 441 17.43 -3.75 -21.35
C TYR A 441 16.83 -4.13 -20.00
N LYS A 442 17.14 -3.35 -18.96
CA LYS A 442 16.79 -3.64 -17.58
C LYS A 442 15.74 -2.70 -17.01
N ASN A 443 15.27 -1.74 -17.80
CA ASN A 443 14.39 -0.67 -17.34
C ASN A 443 15.01 0.15 -16.18
N ASP A 444 16.33 0.35 -16.23
CA ASP A 444 17.18 1.00 -15.20
C ASP A 444 17.92 2.23 -15.73
N PHE A 445 17.33 2.90 -16.71
CA PHE A 445 17.89 4.02 -17.48
C PHE A 445 19.07 3.66 -18.39
N GLY A 446 19.57 2.42 -18.37
CA GLY A 446 20.70 2.00 -19.19
C GLY A 446 21.99 2.78 -18.89
N GLY A 447 22.10 3.36 -17.69
CA GLY A 447 23.20 4.25 -17.30
C GLY A 447 23.05 5.71 -17.75
N PHE A 448 21.90 6.09 -18.31
CA PHE A 448 21.59 7.50 -18.54
C PHE A 448 21.46 8.23 -17.19
N PRO A 449 22.05 9.42 -17.03
CA PRO A 449 22.07 10.11 -15.74
C PRO A 449 20.68 10.66 -15.39
N ILE A 450 20.29 10.50 -14.12
CA ILE A 450 19.12 11.17 -13.56
C ILE A 450 19.41 12.69 -13.50
N PRO A 451 18.46 13.56 -13.91
CA PRO A 451 18.66 15.01 -13.87
C PRO A 451 19.00 15.53 -12.48
N SER A 452 19.89 16.54 -12.43
CA SER A 452 20.48 17.03 -11.18
C SER A 452 19.48 17.63 -10.18
N ASN A 453 18.35 18.15 -10.67
CA ASN A 453 17.28 18.70 -9.82
C ASN A 453 16.12 17.71 -9.62
N GLY A 454 16.23 16.50 -10.18
CA GLY A 454 15.26 15.44 -9.93
C GLY A 454 15.39 14.88 -8.51
N ILE A 455 14.26 14.50 -7.92
CA ILE A 455 14.21 13.85 -6.61
C ILE A 455 13.94 12.37 -6.81
N TYR A 456 14.84 11.53 -6.32
CA TYR A 456 14.67 10.08 -6.23
C TYR A 456 14.11 9.72 -4.85
N LEU A 457 13.01 8.96 -4.81
CA LEU A 457 12.37 8.51 -3.58
C LEU A 457 12.12 7.01 -3.61
N ASP A 458 12.52 6.32 -2.52
CA ASP A 458 12.10 4.94 -2.22
C ASP A 458 10.61 4.94 -1.85
N TYR A 459 9.77 5.05 -2.87
CA TYR A 459 8.32 5.12 -2.75
C TYR A 459 7.70 3.91 -3.44
N ALA A 460 7.62 2.79 -2.73
CA ALA A 460 7.04 1.56 -3.27
C ALA A 460 5.54 1.70 -3.54
N GLY A 461 5.08 1.06 -4.61
CA GLY A 461 3.70 1.05 -5.05
C GLY A 461 2.78 0.13 -4.26
N VAL A 462 1.68 -0.27 -4.91
CA VAL A 462 0.73 -1.23 -4.37
C VAL A 462 1.41 -2.59 -4.32
N GLN A 463 1.24 -3.32 -3.22
CA GLN A 463 1.73 -4.69 -3.13
C GLN A 463 0.98 -5.58 -4.12
N PRO A 464 1.65 -6.57 -4.72
CA PRO A 464 0.98 -7.54 -5.55
C PRO A 464 -0.03 -8.36 -4.73
N LYS A 465 -1.10 -8.79 -5.40
CA LYS A 465 -2.10 -9.68 -4.81
C LYS A 465 -1.48 -11.04 -4.51
N ILE A 466 -1.83 -11.62 -3.37
CA ILE A 466 -1.44 -12.98 -2.99
C ILE A 466 -2.42 -13.98 -3.59
N VAL A 467 -1.92 -14.89 -4.43
CA VAL A 467 -2.74 -15.89 -5.14
C VAL A 467 -2.62 -17.29 -4.57
N SER A 468 -1.60 -17.56 -3.75
CA SER A 468 -1.47 -18.84 -3.04
C SER A 468 -1.26 -18.60 -1.55
N ALA A 469 -2.35 -18.75 -0.79
CA ALA A 469 -2.35 -18.62 0.67
C ALA A 469 -2.72 -19.94 1.39
N GLU A 470 -3.17 -20.95 0.64
CA GLU A 470 -3.76 -22.20 1.16
C GLU A 470 -2.82 -22.99 2.08
N PHE A 471 -1.51 -22.88 1.85
CA PHE A 471 -0.50 -23.56 2.65
C PHE A 471 0.11 -22.68 3.74
N LEU A 472 -0.34 -21.42 3.87
CA LEU A 472 0.12 -20.54 4.95
C LEU A 472 -0.21 -21.18 6.29
N PHE A 473 0.81 -21.25 7.14
CA PHE A 473 0.71 -21.82 8.47
C PHE A 473 0.33 -23.31 8.49
N THR A 474 0.48 -24.07 7.39
CA THR A 474 0.30 -25.53 7.42
C THR A 474 1.50 -26.22 8.08
N PRO A 475 1.28 -27.30 8.86
CA PRO A 475 2.38 -28.04 9.46
C PRO A 475 3.27 -28.67 8.38
N PRO A 476 4.59 -28.74 8.59
CA PRO A 476 5.46 -29.46 7.69
C PRO A 476 5.06 -30.94 7.64
N THR A 477 5.14 -31.50 6.43
CA THR A 477 4.92 -32.93 6.19
C THR A 477 6.10 -33.74 6.70
N GLU A 478 5.86 -34.98 7.12
CA GLU A 478 6.91 -35.88 7.59
C GLU A 478 8.02 -36.10 6.54
N SER A 479 7.67 -36.00 5.27
CA SER A 479 8.60 -36.14 4.14
C SER A 479 9.66 -35.04 4.07
N GLN A 480 9.36 -33.83 4.56
CA GLN A 480 10.25 -32.68 4.47
C GLN A 480 11.40 -32.75 5.48
N LYS A 481 11.30 -33.59 6.52
CA LYS A 481 12.32 -33.76 7.58
C LYS A 481 12.80 -32.44 8.19
N ILE A 482 11.91 -31.44 8.28
CA ILE A 482 12.16 -30.17 8.95
C ILE A 482 11.37 -30.12 10.26
N MET A 483 11.92 -29.39 11.22
CA MET A 483 11.26 -29.10 12.49
C MET A 483 10.15 -28.05 12.27
N ASP A 484 9.04 -28.19 13.00
CA ASP A 484 7.92 -27.25 12.96
C ASP A 484 8.15 -26.13 13.96
N TRP A 485 8.40 -24.91 13.49
CA TRP A 485 8.65 -23.73 14.32
C TRP A 485 7.57 -22.66 14.17
N ARG A 486 6.39 -23.03 13.67
CA ARG A 486 5.30 -22.07 13.42
C ARG A 486 4.88 -21.35 14.70
N THR A 487 4.70 -20.03 14.62
CA THR A 487 4.09 -19.25 15.68
C THR A 487 2.59 -19.10 15.48
N VAL A 488 2.09 -19.22 14.25
CA VAL A 488 0.66 -19.32 13.92
C VAL A 488 0.33 -20.77 13.56
N LEU A 489 -0.66 -21.34 14.25
CA LEU A 489 -1.09 -22.74 14.06
C LEU A 489 -2.37 -22.85 13.24
N TYR A 490 -3.23 -21.83 13.31
CA TYR A 490 -4.48 -21.78 12.58
C TYR A 490 -4.97 -20.33 12.47
N TRP A 491 -5.57 -19.98 11.35
CA TRP A 491 -6.27 -18.71 11.16
C TRP A 491 -7.37 -18.88 10.11
N SER A 492 -8.63 -18.63 10.50
CA SER A 492 -9.80 -18.85 9.66
C SER A 492 -9.88 -17.92 8.45
N ASP A 493 -9.21 -16.77 8.50
CA ASP A 493 -9.35 -15.73 7.47
C ASP A 493 -8.33 -15.88 6.34
N VAL A 494 -7.56 -16.96 6.35
CA VAL A 494 -6.77 -17.40 5.20
C VAL A 494 -7.75 -17.73 4.05
N PRO A 495 -7.53 -17.21 2.82
CA PRO A 495 -8.38 -17.51 1.68
C PRO A 495 -8.59 -19.02 1.50
N ASN A 496 -9.84 -19.41 1.22
CA ASN A 496 -10.28 -20.81 1.08
C ASN A 496 -10.18 -21.67 2.36
N SER A 497 -9.90 -21.09 3.53
CA SER A 497 -9.97 -21.81 4.80
C SER A 497 -11.43 -22.00 5.23
N GLU A 498 -11.76 -23.19 5.74
CA GLU A 498 -13.06 -23.45 6.37
C GLU A 498 -13.04 -23.00 7.82
N THR A 499 -14.09 -22.30 8.25
CA THR A 499 -14.31 -21.96 9.65
C THR A 499 -14.83 -23.19 10.40
N PRO A 500 -14.19 -23.62 11.50
CA PRO A 500 -14.61 -24.80 12.26
C PRO A 500 -15.97 -24.56 12.91
N THR A 501 -16.80 -25.61 12.97
CA THR A 501 -18.20 -25.51 13.41
C THR A 501 -18.50 -26.09 14.78
N SER A 502 -17.70 -27.05 15.28
CA SER A 502 -17.97 -27.67 16.60
C SER A 502 -16.76 -28.30 17.27
N SER A 503 -15.84 -28.87 16.50
CA SER A 503 -14.56 -29.35 17.00
C SER A 503 -13.49 -29.26 15.92
N MET A 504 -12.24 -29.27 16.35
CA MET A 504 -11.09 -29.31 15.45
C MET A 504 -9.88 -29.93 16.13
N GLU A 505 -8.97 -30.45 15.31
CA GLU A 505 -7.69 -30.99 15.75
C GLU A 505 -6.55 -30.16 15.17
N ILE A 506 -5.57 -29.82 16.00
CA ILE A 506 -4.41 -29.03 15.61
C ILE A 506 -3.13 -29.77 15.93
N LYS A 507 -2.28 -29.95 14.92
CA LYS A 507 -0.91 -30.43 15.11
C LYS A 507 -0.05 -29.33 15.73
N LEU A 508 0.51 -29.61 16.89
CA LEU A 508 1.35 -28.70 17.66
C LEU A 508 2.79 -28.68 17.13
N PRO A 509 3.46 -27.51 17.18
CA PRO A 509 4.81 -27.38 16.67
C PRO A 509 5.86 -27.96 17.63
N ASN A 510 7.11 -27.93 17.20
CA ASN A 510 8.27 -28.14 18.05
C ASN A 510 8.69 -26.87 18.83
N LEU A 511 8.08 -25.73 18.51
CA LEU A 511 8.28 -24.48 19.23
C LEU A 511 7.63 -24.54 20.62
N LYS A 512 8.42 -24.31 21.67
CA LYS A 512 7.93 -24.33 23.05
C LYS A 512 7.34 -22.98 23.42
N GLY A 513 6.33 -23.00 24.27
CA GLY A 513 5.75 -21.77 24.81
C GLY A 513 4.25 -21.84 25.00
N LYS A 514 3.68 -20.68 25.29
CA LYS A 514 2.24 -20.51 25.45
C LYS A 514 1.61 -20.06 24.15
N TYR A 515 0.52 -20.69 23.79
CA TYR A 515 -0.31 -20.34 22.65
C TYR A 515 -1.66 -19.85 23.13
N GLN A 516 -2.25 -18.97 22.35
CA GLN A 516 -3.54 -18.36 22.58
C GLN A 516 -4.48 -18.70 21.43
N ILE A 517 -5.69 -19.05 21.80
CA ILE A 517 -6.84 -19.24 20.92
C ILE A 517 -7.72 -18.01 21.10
N THR A 518 -7.96 -17.28 20.02
CA THR A 518 -8.95 -16.20 19.97
C THR A 518 -10.08 -16.61 19.06
N LEU A 519 -11.30 -16.65 19.59
CA LEU A 519 -12.52 -17.03 18.88
C LEU A 519 -13.48 -15.84 18.87
N LYS A 520 -13.90 -15.43 17.68
CA LYS A 520 -14.94 -14.43 17.46
C LYS A 520 -16.22 -15.14 17.02
N SER A 521 -17.34 -14.73 17.62
CA SER A 521 -18.65 -15.31 17.32
C SER A 521 -19.76 -14.28 17.36
N LYS A 522 -20.91 -14.60 16.77
CA LYS A 522 -22.17 -13.89 16.96
C LYS A 522 -23.15 -14.77 17.72
N THR A 523 -23.80 -14.18 18.72
CA THR A 523 -24.93 -14.83 19.42
C THR A 523 -26.13 -14.94 18.49
N PRO A 524 -27.13 -15.79 18.79
CA PRO A 524 -28.40 -15.81 18.05
C PRO A 524 -29.14 -14.46 18.02
N GLN A 525 -28.82 -13.56 18.96
CA GLN A 525 -29.35 -12.20 19.04
C GLN A 525 -28.58 -11.20 18.15
N GLY A 526 -27.44 -11.62 17.57
CA GLY A 526 -26.58 -10.82 16.71
C GLY A 526 -25.41 -10.12 17.42
N ASP A 527 -25.26 -10.32 18.73
CA ASP A 527 -24.20 -9.67 19.50
C ASP A 527 -22.84 -10.31 19.20
N ALA A 528 -21.84 -9.49 18.89
CA ALA A 528 -20.47 -9.95 18.66
C ALA A 528 -19.77 -10.24 20.01
N MET A 529 -19.22 -11.45 20.14
CA MET A 529 -18.50 -11.91 21.33
C MET A 529 -17.10 -12.38 20.94
N GLU A 530 -16.13 -12.10 21.81
CA GLU A 530 -14.76 -12.60 21.69
C GLU A 530 -14.41 -13.46 22.91
N TYR A 531 -13.84 -14.64 22.65
CA TYR A 531 -13.41 -15.59 23.66
C TYR A 531 -11.93 -15.89 23.50
N VAL A 532 -11.21 -15.91 24.63
CA VAL A 532 -9.77 -16.19 24.66
C VAL A 532 -9.52 -17.44 25.50
N LYS A 533 -8.63 -18.32 25.04
CA LYS A 533 -8.15 -19.48 25.83
C LYS A 533 -6.66 -19.69 25.59
N THR A 534 -5.91 -20.10 26.60
CA THR A 534 -4.48 -20.39 26.43
C THR A 534 -4.15 -21.86 26.68
N PHE A 535 -3.04 -22.33 26.11
CA PHE A 535 -2.44 -23.64 26.38
C PHE A 535 -0.92 -23.58 26.24
N GLU A 536 -0.22 -24.59 26.77
CA GLU A 536 1.25 -24.65 26.79
C GLU A 536 1.79 -25.86 26.02
N VAL A 537 2.90 -25.66 25.30
CA VAL A 537 3.68 -26.70 24.61
C VAL A 537 5.06 -26.82 25.26
N LYS A 538 5.46 -28.03 25.69
CA LYS A 538 6.72 -28.31 26.43
C LYS A 538 7.64 -29.30 25.74
#